data_AF-A0A0A1WEE3-F1
#
_entry.id   AF-A0A0A1WEE3-F1
#
_cell.length_a   1.000
_cell.length_b   1.000
_cell.length_c   1.000
_cell.angle_alpha   90.00
_cell.angle_beta   90.00
_cell.angle_gamma   90.00
#
_symmetry.space_group_name_H-M   'P 1'
#
loop_
_entity.id
_entity.type
_entity.pdbx_description
1 polymer ?
#
loop_
_entity_poly.entity_id
_entity_poly.type
_entity_poly.pdbx_seq_one_letter_code
_entity_poly.pdbx_strand_id
1 'polypeptide(L)'
;FEDLGTEGYAPINNRPCSLEEIKLALKKLAKIHAISFQMAQTDNHELATFDKTFINTIDIANFPVLRDGIKLMKEVISDQPDLRKYLPHFERAELFLIPKVLDLLNAPKNGKHSRIQVLNHGDFHVKNLMVKYVDNKLKELILLDYQVSMFGSPAIDLHYAFTMMYSPSMRMENMDELLYYYTKNFQDTLHSVQYKGHIPTITELRAEMRDYRHWGG
;
A
#
# COMPACT_ATOMS: atom_id res chain seq x y z
N PHE A 1 -22.66 -2.72 -1.53
CA PHE A 1 -22.10 -4.04 -1.18
C PHE A 1 -23.05 -5.18 -1.51
N GLU A 2 -24.37 -5.09 -1.23
CA GLU A 2 -25.35 -6.10 -1.67
C GLU A 2 -25.32 -6.37 -3.18
N ASP A 3 -25.14 -5.32 -3.99
CA ASP A 3 -25.14 -5.42 -5.46
C ASP A 3 -23.98 -6.27 -6.03
N LEU A 4 -22.77 -6.13 -5.48
CA LEU A 4 -21.61 -6.92 -5.91
C LEU A 4 -21.77 -8.41 -5.55
N GLY A 5 -22.40 -8.69 -4.41
CA GLY A 5 -22.75 -10.06 -4.02
C GLY A 5 -23.72 -10.69 -5.02
N THR A 6 -24.74 -9.94 -5.46
CA THR A 6 -25.70 -10.40 -6.48
C THR A 6 -25.08 -10.57 -7.87
N GLU A 7 -23.99 -9.84 -8.16
CA GLU A 7 -23.20 -10.01 -9.39
C GLU A 7 -22.20 -11.18 -9.35
N GLY A 8 -22.17 -11.95 -8.24
CA GLY A 8 -21.32 -13.12 -8.09
C GLY A 8 -19.91 -12.83 -7.59
N TYR A 9 -19.66 -11.63 -7.06
CA TYR A 9 -18.42 -11.34 -6.36
C TYR A 9 -18.48 -11.83 -4.91
N ALA A 10 -17.39 -12.37 -4.41
CA ALA A 10 -17.26 -12.83 -3.04
C ALA A 10 -15.94 -12.36 -2.41
N PRO A 11 -15.92 -12.07 -1.09
CA PRO A 11 -14.68 -11.79 -0.38
C PRO A 11 -13.81 -13.04 -0.26
N ILE A 12 -12.49 -12.85 -0.18
CA ILE A 12 -11.55 -13.93 0.14
C ILE A 12 -11.53 -14.14 1.66
N ASN A 13 -12.34 -15.06 2.15
CA ASN A 13 -12.47 -15.34 3.58
C ASN A 13 -11.88 -16.69 3.99
N ASN A 14 -11.31 -16.75 5.20
CA ASN A 14 -10.86 -17.98 5.88
C ASN A 14 -9.81 -18.82 5.13
N ARG A 15 -9.07 -18.21 4.19
CA ARG A 15 -7.94 -18.84 3.52
C ARG A 15 -6.91 -17.81 3.05
N PRO A 16 -5.65 -18.22 2.80
CA PRO A 16 -4.69 -17.39 2.11
C PRO A 16 -5.14 -17.05 0.67
N CYS A 17 -4.69 -15.90 0.17
CA CYS A 17 -4.79 -15.59 -1.26
C CYS A 17 -3.99 -16.59 -2.09
N SER A 18 -4.54 -16.99 -3.22
CA SER A 18 -3.81 -17.73 -4.25
C SER A 18 -2.89 -16.80 -5.05
N LEU A 19 -1.89 -17.37 -5.73
CA LEU A 19 -0.97 -16.61 -6.57
C LEU A 19 -1.69 -15.90 -7.73
N GLU A 20 -2.74 -16.52 -8.28
CA GLU A 20 -3.54 -15.93 -9.36
C GLU A 20 -4.32 -14.70 -8.88
N GLU A 21 -4.90 -14.76 -7.69
CA GLU A 21 -5.61 -13.63 -7.06
C GLU A 21 -4.65 -12.47 -6.77
N ILE A 22 -3.46 -12.76 -6.24
CA ILE A 22 -2.42 -11.75 -5.99
C ILE A 22 -1.99 -11.09 -7.30
N LYS A 23 -1.69 -11.88 -8.35
CA LYS A 23 -1.33 -11.34 -9.66
C LYS A 23 -2.44 -10.45 -10.21
N LEU A 24 -3.70 -10.87 -10.13
CA LEU A 24 -4.81 -10.06 -10.60
C LEU A 24 -4.99 -8.76 -9.79
N ALA A 25 -4.81 -8.82 -8.46
CA ALA A 25 -4.84 -7.65 -7.59
C ALA A 25 -3.70 -6.67 -7.93
N LEU A 26 -2.46 -7.16 -8.05
CA LEU A 26 -1.31 -6.34 -8.45
C LEU A 26 -1.50 -5.72 -9.84
N LYS A 27 -2.13 -6.44 -10.78
CA LYS A 27 -2.46 -5.88 -12.09
C LYS A 27 -3.42 -4.71 -11.99
N LYS A 28 -4.44 -4.79 -11.13
CA LYS A 28 -5.38 -3.67 -10.89
C LYS A 28 -4.69 -2.50 -10.20
N LEU A 29 -3.88 -2.78 -9.19
CA LEU A 29 -3.08 -1.77 -8.50
C LEU A 29 -2.14 -1.05 -9.47
N ALA A 30 -1.37 -1.80 -10.27
CA ALA A 30 -0.45 -1.26 -11.27
C ALA A 30 -1.14 -0.33 -12.27
N LYS A 31 -2.39 -0.65 -12.66
CA LYS A 31 -3.19 0.22 -13.54
C LYS A 31 -3.57 1.53 -12.88
N ILE A 32 -4.08 1.49 -11.64
CA ILE A 32 -4.43 2.70 -10.87
C ILE A 32 -3.19 3.57 -10.67
N HIS A 33 -2.08 2.95 -10.28
CA HIS A 33 -0.80 3.62 -10.09
C HIS A 33 -0.26 4.25 -11.37
N ALA A 34 -0.34 3.56 -12.52
CA ALA A 34 0.12 4.09 -13.80
C ALA A 34 -0.72 5.29 -14.28
N ILE A 35 -2.05 5.19 -14.16
CA ILE A 35 -2.96 6.27 -14.57
C ILE A 35 -2.72 7.50 -13.68
N SER A 36 -2.68 7.32 -12.37
CA SER A 36 -2.43 8.42 -11.42
C SER A 36 -1.02 9.00 -11.55
N PHE A 37 0.00 8.18 -11.84
CA PHE A 37 1.33 8.66 -12.19
C PHE A 37 1.28 9.61 -13.38
N GLN A 38 0.66 9.21 -14.49
CA GLN A 38 0.50 10.08 -15.66
C GLN A 38 -0.21 11.38 -15.29
N MET A 39 -1.31 11.30 -14.53
CA MET A 39 -2.06 12.48 -14.10
C MET A 39 -1.16 13.42 -13.28
N ALA A 40 -0.32 12.90 -12.39
CA ALA A 40 0.59 13.69 -11.56
C ALA A 40 1.70 14.40 -12.36
N GLN A 41 1.98 13.94 -13.59
CA GLN A 41 2.94 14.57 -14.49
C GLN A 41 2.31 15.62 -15.41
N THR A 42 0.98 15.68 -15.46
CA THR A 42 0.25 16.79 -16.08
C THR A 42 -0.06 17.81 -14.99
N ASP A 43 0.09 19.11 -15.26
CA ASP A 43 -0.27 20.21 -14.34
C ASP A 43 -1.80 20.27 -14.12
N ASN A 44 -2.35 19.22 -13.52
CA ASN A 44 -3.77 19.05 -13.34
C ASN A 44 -4.13 19.54 -11.94
N HIS A 45 -4.74 20.73 -11.88
CA HIS A 45 -5.16 21.39 -10.65
C HIS A 45 -6.07 20.52 -9.75
N GLU A 46 -6.73 19.50 -10.30
CA GLU A 46 -7.54 18.54 -9.55
C GLU A 46 -6.73 17.60 -8.65
N LEU A 47 -5.44 17.38 -8.92
CA LEU A 47 -4.59 16.59 -8.03
C LEU A 47 -4.21 17.37 -6.77
N ALA A 48 -4.12 18.70 -6.85
CA ALA A 48 -3.86 19.55 -5.70
C ALA A 48 -5.03 19.57 -4.69
N THR A 49 -6.24 19.15 -5.10
CA THR A 49 -7.37 18.95 -4.18
C THR A 49 -7.39 17.53 -3.61
N PHE A 50 -6.96 16.52 -4.37
CA PHE A 50 -6.79 15.16 -3.86
C PHE A 50 -5.63 15.04 -2.87
N ASP A 51 -4.60 15.88 -3.02
CA ASP A 51 -3.50 16.04 -2.05
C ASP A 51 -3.97 16.58 -0.69
N LYS A 52 -5.27 16.91 -0.55
CA LYS A 52 -5.95 17.26 0.71
C LYS A 52 -6.80 16.12 1.27
N THR A 53 -6.52 14.86 0.92
CA THR A 53 -7.12 13.71 1.63
C THR A 53 -6.70 13.71 3.11
N PHE A 54 -7.48 13.01 3.94
CA PHE A 54 -7.41 13.02 5.41
C PHE A 54 -5.97 12.84 5.93
N ILE A 55 -5.16 12.00 5.30
CA ILE A 55 -3.78 11.71 5.74
C ILE A 55 -2.81 12.88 5.46
N ASN A 56 -2.95 13.60 4.35
CA ASN A 56 -2.07 14.72 4.00
C ASN A 56 -2.40 16.00 4.80
N THR A 57 -3.62 16.09 5.34
CA THR A 57 -4.05 17.18 6.24
C THR A 57 -3.78 16.86 7.71
N ILE A 58 -3.62 15.59 8.08
CA ILE A 58 -3.22 15.23 9.44
C ILE A 58 -1.74 15.57 9.64
N ASP A 59 -1.48 16.38 10.64
CA ASP A 59 -0.15 16.48 11.23
C ASP A 59 0.07 15.27 12.14
N ILE A 60 0.58 14.19 11.54
CA ILE A 60 0.73 12.88 12.21
C ILE A 60 1.73 13.00 13.37
N ALA A 61 2.68 13.94 13.30
CA ALA A 61 3.58 14.26 14.40
C ALA A 61 2.88 14.90 15.61
N ASN A 62 1.76 15.59 15.37
CA ASN A 62 0.91 16.19 16.39
C ASN A 62 -0.36 15.37 16.69
N PHE A 63 -0.48 14.16 16.15
CA PHE A 63 -1.63 13.31 16.43
C PHE A 63 -1.48 12.69 17.83
N PRO A 64 -2.26 13.14 18.84
CA PRO A 64 -2.06 12.73 20.23
C PRO A 64 -2.20 11.21 20.39
N VAL A 65 -3.04 10.59 19.55
CA VAL A 65 -3.28 9.14 19.57
C VAL A 65 -2.01 8.32 19.31
N LEU A 66 -1.08 8.77 18.45
CA LEU A 66 0.13 8.00 18.17
C LEU A 66 1.14 8.13 19.31
N ARG A 67 1.39 9.35 19.79
CA ARG A 67 2.33 9.62 20.89
C ARG A 67 1.80 9.10 22.23
N ASP A 68 0.60 9.52 22.59
CA ASP A 68 -0.01 9.19 23.88
C ASP A 68 -0.54 7.77 23.89
N GLY A 69 -0.98 7.22 22.74
CA GLY A 69 -1.43 5.84 22.64
C GLY A 69 -0.30 4.84 22.87
N ILE A 70 0.92 5.10 22.40
CA ILE A 70 2.07 4.21 22.65
C ILE A 70 2.52 4.29 24.10
N LYS A 71 2.55 5.50 24.65
CA LYS A 71 2.84 5.69 26.07
C LYS A 71 1.82 4.93 26.93
N LEU A 72 0.53 5.08 26.63
CA LEU A 72 -0.55 4.36 27.30
C LEU A 72 -0.43 2.84 27.13
N MET A 73 -0.10 2.35 25.93
CA MET A 73 0.11 0.91 25.71
C MET A 73 1.31 0.39 26.51
N LYS A 74 2.40 1.14 26.63
CA LYS A 74 3.55 0.75 27.46
C LYS A 74 3.18 0.70 28.94
N GLU A 75 2.40 1.65 29.43
CA GLU A 75 1.90 1.66 30.82
C GLU A 75 1.02 0.41 31.07
N VAL A 76 0.02 0.17 30.21
CA VAL A 76 -0.87 -1.00 30.32
C VAL A 76 -0.09 -2.32 30.24
N ILE A 77 0.85 -2.46 29.31
CA ILE A 77 1.64 -3.68 29.13
C ILE A 77 2.60 -3.90 30.31
N SER A 78 3.14 -2.83 30.89
CA SER A 78 4.02 -2.90 32.06
C SER A 78 3.28 -3.38 33.30
N ASP A 79 1.99 -3.07 33.41
CA ASP A 79 1.14 -3.50 34.53
C ASP A 79 0.55 -4.90 34.35
N GLN A 80 0.65 -5.49 33.16
CA GLN A 80 0.13 -6.83 32.85
C GLN A 80 1.27 -7.86 32.74
N PRO A 81 1.47 -8.75 33.75
CA PRO A 81 2.60 -9.67 33.80
C PRO A 81 2.78 -10.52 32.53
N ASP A 82 1.68 -11.00 31.96
CA ASP A 82 1.68 -11.87 30.76
C ASP A 82 2.09 -11.13 29.48
N LEU A 83 1.95 -9.80 29.48
CA LEU A 83 2.22 -8.95 28.33
C LEU A 83 3.60 -8.27 28.40
N ARG A 84 4.23 -8.17 29.58
CA ARG A 84 5.54 -7.53 29.78
C ARG A 84 6.61 -7.97 28.80
N LYS A 85 6.58 -9.24 28.38
CA LYS A 85 7.51 -9.80 27.38
C LYS A 85 7.48 -9.07 26.03
N TYR A 86 6.39 -8.36 25.72
CA TYR A 86 6.25 -7.58 24.49
C TYR A 86 6.76 -6.14 24.60
N LEU A 87 6.99 -5.63 25.81
CA LEU A 87 7.43 -4.26 26.05
C LEU A 87 8.67 -3.85 25.23
N PRO A 88 9.71 -4.71 25.07
CA PRO A 88 10.87 -4.37 24.25
C PRO A 88 10.55 -4.14 22.76
N HIS A 89 9.47 -4.74 22.24
CA HIS A 89 9.04 -4.53 20.86
C HIS A 89 8.42 -3.14 20.68
N PHE A 90 7.60 -2.69 21.64
CA PHE A 90 7.01 -1.35 21.63
C PHE A 90 8.06 -0.26 21.81
N GLU A 91 9.03 -0.46 22.71
CA GLU A 91 10.16 0.45 22.88
C GLU A 91 10.97 0.56 21.57
N ARG A 92 11.26 -0.57 20.93
CA ARG A 92 11.96 -0.57 19.64
C ARG A 92 11.17 0.14 18.56
N ALA A 93 9.85 -0.07 18.49
CA ALA A 93 8.99 0.61 17.52
C ALA A 93 9.00 2.13 17.74
N GLU A 94 8.85 2.58 18.99
CA GLU A 94 8.90 3.99 19.39
C GLU A 94 10.23 4.65 19.04
N LEU A 95 11.36 3.99 19.34
CA LEU A 95 12.70 4.54 19.12
C LEU A 95 13.13 4.55 17.64
N PHE A 96 12.69 3.57 16.84
CA PHE A 96 13.28 3.34 15.51
C PHE A 96 12.31 3.30 14.35
N LEU A 97 11.10 2.77 14.53
CA LEU A 97 10.15 2.61 13.42
C LEU A 97 9.32 3.87 13.24
N ILE A 98 8.77 4.40 14.32
CA ILE A 98 7.85 5.53 14.29
C ILE A 98 8.49 6.80 13.77
N PRO A 99 9.70 7.20 14.22
CA PRO A 99 10.37 8.37 13.64
C PRO A 99 10.55 8.24 12.13
N LYS A 100 10.91 7.05 11.63
CA LYS A 100 11.08 6.82 10.19
C LYS A 100 9.78 6.87 9.42
N VAL A 101 8.70 6.30 9.97
CA VAL A 101 7.37 6.36 9.35
C VAL A 101 6.89 7.81 9.31
N LEU A 102 7.07 8.57 10.39
CA LEU A 102 6.76 10.00 10.44
C LEU A 102 7.61 10.81 9.46
N ASP A 103 8.90 10.51 9.32
CA ASP A 103 9.78 11.15 8.34
C ASP A 103 9.29 10.90 6.90
N LEU A 104 8.86 9.68 6.58
CA LEU A 104 8.31 9.33 5.27
C LEU A 104 6.99 10.07 5.01
N LEU A 105 6.11 10.15 6.02
CA LEU A 105 4.82 10.85 5.94
C LEU A 105 4.99 12.38 5.81
N ASN A 106 6.03 12.94 6.44
CA ASN A 106 6.33 14.38 6.38
C ASN A 106 7.26 14.74 5.21
N ALA A 107 7.86 13.77 4.51
CA ALA A 107 8.75 14.03 3.39
C ALA A 107 8.13 14.95 2.31
N PRO A 108 6.85 14.78 1.92
CA PRO A 108 6.19 15.70 0.98
C PRO A 108 6.12 17.14 1.50
N LYS A 109 5.81 17.34 2.80
CA LYS A 109 5.75 18.66 3.44
C LYS A 109 7.10 19.38 3.46
N ASN A 110 8.18 18.61 3.42
CA ASN A 110 9.56 19.09 3.40
C ASN A 110 10.16 19.20 1.98
N GLY A 111 9.32 19.13 0.93
CA GLY A 111 9.75 19.21 -0.47
C GLY A 111 10.53 17.98 -0.96
N LYS A 112 10.56 16.89 -0.18
CA LYS A 112 11.19 15.62 -0.55
C LYS A 112 10.11 14.67 -1.07
N HIS A 113 9.80 14.79 -2.36
CA HIS A 113 8.89 13.87 -3.02
C HIS A 113 9.62 12.63 -3.53
N SER A 114 8.98 11.47 -3.43
CA SER A 114 9.42 10.29 -4.18
C SER A 114 9.40 10.61 -5.68
N ARG A 115 10.34 10.03 -6.43
CA ARG A 115 10.46 10.25 -7.88
C ARG A 115 9.29 9.62 -8.66
N ILE A 116 8.60 8.68 -8.04
CA ILE A 116 7.43 8.01 -8.62
C ILE A 116 6.24 8.31 -7.70
N GLN A 117 5.48 9.35 -8.02
CA GLN A 117 4.25 9.69 -7.31
C GLN A 117 3.06 8.99 -7.95
N VAL A 118 2.35 8.18 -7.16
CA VAL A 118 1.13 7.47 -7.57
C VAL A 118 0.05 7.66 -6.52
N LEU A 119 -1.22 7.50 -6.92
CA LEU A 119 -2.32 7.39 -5.98
C LEU A 119 -2.31 5.97 -5.39
N ASN A 120 -1.78 5.83 -4.18
CA ASN A 120 -1.87 4.60 -3.42
C ASN A 120 -3.30 4.37 -2.94
N HIS A 121 -3.71 3.11 -2.92
CA HIS A 121 -4.91 2.64 -2.25
C HIS A 121 -4.85 2.94 -0.74
N GLY A 122 -3.70 2.71 -0.11
CA GLY A 122 -3.43 2.99 1.31
C GLY A 122 -3.85 1.87 2.27
N ASP A 123 -4.86 1.07 1.91
CA ASP A 123 -5.29 -0.12 2.66
C ASP A 123 -5.40 -1.37 1.76
N PHE A 124 -4.33 -1.65 1.00
CA PHE A 124 -4.32 -2.72 -0.01
C PHE A 124 -4.09 -4.11 0.61
N HIS A 125 -5.13 -4.70 1.20
CA HIS A 125 -5.09 -6.03 1.81
C HIS A 125 -6.24 -6.96 1.37
N VAL A 126 -6.10 -8.26 1.64
CA VAL A 126 -7.03 -9.32 1.19
C VAL A 126 -8.51 -9.07 1.49
N LYS A 127 -8.85 -8.46 2.64
CA LYS A 127 -10.25 -8.21 3.02
C LYS A 127 -10.91 -7.11 2.16
N ASN A 128 -10.10 -6.30 1.50
CA ASN A 128 -10.54 -5.24 0.58
C ASN A 128 -10.55 -5.74 -0.87
N LEU A 129 -10.47 -7.07 -1.07
CA LEU A 129 -10.58 -7.71 -2.38
C LEU A 129 -11.88 -8.52 -2.45
N MET A 130 -12.61 -8.35 -3.55
CA MET A 130 -13.68 -9.26 -3.92
C MET A 130 -13.36 -9.95 -5.24
N VAL A 131 -13.54 -11.25 -5.30
CA VAL A 131 -13.21 -12.10 -6.45
C VAL A 131 -14.46 -12.71 -7.05
N LYS A 132 -14.46 -12.89 -8.37
CA LYS A 132 -15.52 -13.55 -9.11
C LYS A 132 -14.94 -14.72 -9.89
N TYR A 133 -15.50 -15.89 -9.66
CA TYR A 133 -15.13 -17.13 -10.33
C TYR A 133 -16.25 -17.55 -11.29
N VAL A 134 -15.87 -17.99 -12.49
CA VAL A 134 -16.78 -18.61 -13.46
C VAL A 134 -16.11 -19.89 -13.95
N ASP A 135 -16.83 -21.01 -13.89
CA ASP A 135 -16.32 -22.35 -14.21
C ASP A 135 -15.01 -22.69 -13.47
N ASN A 136 -14.96 -22.39 -12.17
CA ASN A 136 -13.80 -22.57 -11.30
C ASN A 136 -12.53 -21.80 -11.72
N LYS A 137 -12.66 -20.80 -12.61
CA LYS A 137 -11.56 -19.93 -13.03
C LYS A 137 -11.76 -18.53 -12.51
N LEU A 138 -10.70 -17.94 -11.96
CA LEU A 138 -10.70 -16.55 -11.53
C LEU A 138 -10.95 -15.66 -12.77
N LYS A 139 -12.06 -14.92 -12.78
CA LYS A 139 -12.44 -14.04 -13.88
C LYS A 139 -12.15 -12.58 -13.57
N GLU A 140 -12.64 -12.13 -12.42
CA GLU A 140 -12.59 -10.73 -12.05
C GLU A 140 -12.20 -10.58 -10.58
N LEU A 141 -11.65 -9.41 -10.28
CA LEU A 141 -11.31 -8.98 -8.94
C LEU A 141 -11.66 -7.49 -8.82
N ILE A 142 -12.25 -7.08 -7.72
CA ILE A 142 -12.55 -5.68 -7.40
C ILE A 142 -11.76 -5.31 -6.15
N LEU A 143 -11.16 -4.11 -6.18
CA LEU A 143 -10.56 -3.46 -5.02
C LEU A 143 -11.62 -2.57 -4.38
N LEU A 144 -11.71 -2.59 -3.06
CA LEU A 144 -12.71 -1.87 -2.28
C LEU A 144 -12.03 -0.98 -1.26
N ASP A 145 -12.79 -0.01 -0.78
CA ASP A 145 -12.41 0.83 0.36
C ASP A 145 -11.16 1.72 0.13
N TYR A 146 -11.39 2.85 -0.55
CA TYR A 146 -10.38 3.85 -0.90
C TYR A 146 -10.29 4.99 0.14
N GLN A 147 -10.79 4.79 1.37
CA GLN A 147 -10.92 5.86 2.37
C GLN A 147 -9.59 6.47 2.82
N VAL A 148 -8.49 5.73 2.68
CA VAL A 148 -7.14 6.13 3.07
C VAL A 148 -6.19 6.33 1.87
N SER A 149 -6.75 6.52 0.67
CA SER A 149 -5.92 6.73 -0.52
C SER A 149 -5.13 8.04 -0.47
N MET A 150 -3.86 7.96 -0.88
CA MET A 150 -2.91 9.07 -0.78
C MET A 150 -1.88 9.06 -1.91
N PHE A 151 -1.44 10.24 -2.33
CA PHE A 151 -0.31 10.36 -3.25
C PHE A 151 1.00 10.08 -2.53
N GLY A 152 1.84 9.24 -3.14
CA GLY A 152 3.14 8.89 -2.58
C GLY A 152 3.88 7.88 -3.43
N SER A 153 4.95 7.31 -2.86
CA SER A 153 5.67 6.22 -3.50
C SER A 153 4.76 5.00 -3.70
N PRO A 154 4.83 4.27 -4.83
CA PRO A 154 4.13 2.99 -5.00
C PRO A 154 4.60 1.93 -3.99
N ALA A 155 5.74 2.16 -3.33
CA ALA A 155 6.27 1.26 -2.32
C ALA A 155 5.37 1.13 -1.08
N ILE A 156 4.50 2.12 -0.83
CA ILE A 156 3.52 2.10 0.26
C ILE A 156 2.60 0.88 0.13
N ASP A 157 1.87 0.77 -0.98
CA ASP A 157 0.98 -0.36 -1.20
C ASP A 157 1.73 -1.67 -1.47
N LEU A 158 2.89 -1.62 -2.13
CA LEU A 158 3.65 -2.83 -2.46
C LEU A 158 4.22 -3.52 -1.20
N HIS A 159 4.80 -2.75 -0.26
CA HIS A 159 5.22 -3.30 1.03
C HIS A 159 4.03 -3.78 1.85
N TYR A 160 2.91 -3.05 1.81
CA TYR A 160 1.70 -3.48 2.50
C TYR A 160 1.16 -4.80 1.94
N ALA A 161 1.13 -4.97 0.63
CA ALA A 161 0.76 -6.23 -0.03
C ALA A 161 1.67 -7.40 0.40
N PHE A 162 2.99 -7.17 0.44
CA PHE A 162 3.97 -8.18 0.85
C PHE A 162 3.72 -8.69 2.27
N THR A 163 3.35 -7.80 3.18
CA THR A 163 3.10 -8.14 4.57
C THR A 163 1.70 -8.74 4.77
N MET A 164 0.68 -8.17 4.15
CA MET A 164 -0.73 -8.47 4.45
C MET A 164 -1.36 -9.53 3.56
N MET A 165 -0.84 -9.76 2.36
CA MET A 165 -1.47 -10.65 1.38
C MET A 165 -0.66 -11.91 1.07
N TYR A 166 0.66 -11.84 1.18
CA TYR A 166 1.51 -12.92 0.69
C TYR A 166 1.69 -13.99 1.76
N SER A 167 1.70 -15.26 1.35
CA SER A 167 2.13 -16.33 2.24
C SER A 167 3.65 -16.23 2.49
N PRO A 168 4.17 -16.88 3.55
CA PRO A 168 5.62 -17.01 3.74
C PRO A 168 6.35 -17.57 2.52
N SER A 169 5.79 -18.59 1.86
CA SER A 169 6.38 -19.18 0.64
C SER A 169 6.42 -18.18 -0.51
N MET A 170 5.34 -17.43 -0.74
CA MET A 170 5.32 -16.39 -1.79
C MET A 170 6.35 -15.29 -1.55
N ARG A 171 6.57 -14.89 -0.31
CA ARG A 171 7.61 -13.90 0.03
C ARG A 171 9.02 -14.43 -0.27
N MET A 172 9.26 -15.72 -0.09
CA MET A 172 10.56 -16.33 -0.34
C MET A 172 10.79 -16.63 -1.83
N GLU A 173 9.77 -17.10 -2.54
CA GLU A 173 9.91 -17.71 -3.86
C GLU A 173 9.44 -16.81 -5.00
N ASN A 174 8.49 -15.89 -4.75
CA ASN A 174 7.82 -15.13 -5.81
C ASN A 174 7.99 -13.62 -5.71
N MET A 175 8.72 -13.09 -4.72
CA MET A 175 8.80 -11.64 -4.52
C MET A 175 9.30 -10.88 -5.76
N ASP A 176 10.40 -11.33 -6.35
CA ASP A 176 10.95 -10.72 -7.57
C ASP A 176 10.02 -10.88 -8.78
N GLU A 177 9.38 -12.05 -8.91
CA GLU A 177 8.42 -12.33 -9.97
C GLU A 177 7.20 -11.41 -9.87
N LEU A 178 6.66 -11.22 -8.66
CA LEU A 178 5.49 -10.40 -8.40
C LEU A 178 5.79 -8.91 -8.56
N LEU A 179 6.97 -8.45 -8.15
CA LEU A 179 7.42 -7.08 -8.41
C LEU A 179 7.64 -6.83 -9.90
N TYR A 180 8.24 -7.79 -10.62
CA TYR A 180 8.36 -7.72 -12.08
C TYR A 180 6.99 -7.70 -12.75
N TYR A 181 6.06 -8.54 -12.30
CA TYR A 181 4.69 -8.60 -12.82
C TYR A 181 3.95 -7.27 -12.62
N TYR A 182 4.03 -6.68 -11.42
CA TYR A 182 3.51 -5.34 -11.15
C TYR A 182 4.14 -4.30 -12.08
N THR A 183 5.47 -4.29 -12.16
CA THR A 183 6.22 -3.33 -12.99
C THR A 183 5.81 -3.41 -14.45
N LYS A 184 5.72 -4.62 -15.00
CA LYS A 184 5.31 -4.83 -16.39
C LYS A 184 3.91 -4.31 -16.63
N ASN A 185 2.93 -4.61 -15.78
CA ASN A 185 1.57 -4.10 -15.95
C ASN A 185 1.49 -2.58 -15.79
N PHE A 186 2.31 -1.98 -14.93
CA PHE A 186 2.41 -0.52 -14.78
C PHE A 186 2.92 0.11 -16.07
N GLN A 187 4.02 -0.42 -16.64
CA GLN A 187 4.60 0.05 -17.89
C GLN A 187 3.65 -0.17 -19.08
N ASP A 188 3.08 -1.36 -19.22
CA ASP A 188 2.10 -1.69 -20.26
C ASP A 188 0.90 -0.73 -20.23
N THR A 189 0.45 -0.36 -19.02
CA THR A 189 -0.63 0.61 -18.85
C THR A 189 -0.21 1.99 -19.35
N LEU A 190 0.96 2.50 -18.97
CA LEU A 190 1.49 3.78 -19.46
C LEU A 190 1.65 3.81 -20.98
N HIS A 191 2.09 2.71 -21.58
CA HIS A 191 2.12 2.57 -23.04
C HIS A 191 0.73 2.62 -23.66
N SER A 192 -0.25 1.93 -23.06
CA SER A 192 -1.63 1.89 -23.58
C SER A 192 -2.33 3.25 -23.57
N VAL A 193 -2.04 4.08 -22.56
CA VAL A 193 -2.54 5.47 -22.46
C VAL A 193 -1.64 6.48 -23.18
N GLN A 194 -0.67 5.99 -23.96
CA GLN A 194 0.25 6.77 -24.78
C GLN A 194 1.01 7.86 -24.01
N TYR A 195 1.35 7.58 -22.74
CA TYR A 195 2.13 8.49 -21.93
C TYR A 195 3.48 8.82 -22.61
N LYS A 196 3.83 10.11 -22.65
CA LYS A 196 4.98 10.62 -23.43
C LYS A 196 6.22 10.91 -22.59
N GLY A 197 6.10 10.89 -21.26
CA GLY A 197 7.22 11.13 -20.36
C GLY A 197 8.03 9.87 -20.08
N HIS A 198 8.97 9.98 -19.15
CA HIS A 198 9.80 8.87 -18.70
C HIS A 198 8.95 7.78 -18.02
N ILE A 199 9.04 6.55 -18.51
CA ILE A 199 8.36 5.39 -17.92
C ILE A 199 9.30 4.75 -16.88
N PRO A 200 8.91 4.72 -15.59
CA PRO A 200 9.71 4.11 -14.54
C PRO A 200 10.14 2.67 -14.86
N THR A 201 11.42 2.40 -14.64
CA THR A 201 12.04 1.09 -14.78
C THR A 201 11.87 0.25 -13.52
N ILE A 202 12.07 -1.07 -13.63
CA ILE A 202 12.12 -1.96 -12.46
C ILE A 202 13.21 -1.55 -11.47
N THR A 203 14.32 -1.00 -11.94
CA THR A 203 15.42 -0.53 -11.09
C THR A 203 14.99 0.67 -10.25
N GLU A 204 14.24 1.61 -10.84
CA GLU A 204 13.71 2.77 -10.12
C GLU A 204 12.63 2.35 -9.12
N LEU A 205 11.71 1.45 -9.50
CA LEU A 205 10.73 0.90 -8.56
C LEU A 205 11.38 0.11 -7.41
N ARG A 206 12.46 -0.64 -7.67
CA ARG A 206 13.25 -1.28 -6.61
C ARG A 206 13.95 -0.27 -5.70
N ALA A 207 14.39 0.86 -6.25
CA ALA A 207 14.94 1.93 -5.44
C ALA A 207 13.89 2.52 -4.49
N GLU A 208 12.68 2.79 -4.99
CA GLU A 208 11.53 3.20 -4.17
C GLU A 208 11.25 2.18 -3.06
N MET A 209 11.19 0.89 -3.38
CA MET A 209 11.00 -0.18 -2.39
C MET A 209 12.08 -0.17 -1.30
N ARG A 210 13.35 0.07 -1.66
CA ARG A 210 14.45 0.12 -0.69
C ARG A 210 14.38 1.36 0.20
N ASP A 211 13.99 2.49 -0.36
CA ASP A 211 13.91 3.77 0.37
C ASP A 211 12.75 3.74 1.38
N TYR A 212 11.66 3.03 1.06
CA TYR A 212 10.48 2.84 1.92
C TYR A 212 10.47 1.53 2.72
N ARG A 213 11.62 0.85 2.86
CA ARG A 213 11.69 -0.50 3.49
C ARG A 213 11.17 -0.62 4.93
N HIS A 214 11.01 0.48 5.66
CA HIS A 214 10.48 0.50 7.04
C HIS A 214 8.97 0.76 7.11
N TRP A 215 8.29 0.86 5.95
CA TRP A 215 6.86 1.13 5.88
C TRP A 215 5.99 -0.11 6.16
N GLY A 216 6.43 -1.30 5.72
CA GLY A 216 5.66 -2.55 5.84
C GLY A 216 6.19 -3.57 6.85
N GLY A 217 7.25 -3.25 7.60
CA GLY A 217 7.90 -4.15 8.57
C GLY A 217 9.10 -3.52 9.27
#